data_AF-A0A674ARS5-F1
#
_entry.id   AF-A0A674ARS5-F1
#
_cell.length_a   1.000
_cell.length_b   1.000
_cell.length_c   1.000
_cell.angle_alpha   90.00
_cell.angle_beta   90.00
_cell.angle_gamma   90.00
#
_symmetry.space_group_name_H-M   'P 1'
#
loop_
_entity.id
_entity.type
_entity.pdbx_description
1 polymer ?
#
loop_
_entity_poly.entity_id
_entity_poly.type
_entity_poly.pdbx_seq_one_letter_code
_entity_poly.pdbx_strand_id
1 'polypeptide(L)'
;MKLTDNVLRSFRVAKVFRENSDKINCFDFSSNGETIISSSDDDSLVLYDCQEGKPKRTLYSKKYGVDLIRYTHAANTVVYSSNKIDDTIRYLSLHDNKYIRYFPGHNKRVTALSMSPVDDTFISGSLDKTIRLWDLRSPNCQGLMHLQGKPVCSFDPEGLIFAAGVNSEMVKLYDLRSFDKGPFATFKLQYDRTCEWTGLKFSNDGKLILVSTNGGALRLLDAFKGAVMHSFGGYNNSKAVTLEASFSPDSQFIMIGSEDGKIHVWNAESGMKVAVLDGKHTGPVTCLQFNPKFMTFSSACSNMVRLVIWDHDYDHFLLPLLDDKEPCYILYRLNSQNAQGYEWIFISWSPDQSPVRQKMLNAATRATVKKEFDGGHVKDEMFGTAEEDISLEGYQRHVSTSSGLAPLTAAEVRRQRVKYKTCNEWDWNQDAKWVLQQLAQKHINYIQLLCNMCVAEGSTDTPRHLFFLYKHSHEGDYLESVVFIYSMPGYSCSIKERMLYSSCMLDEVEKDYHLEVAKKMEIDNGDELTEEFLYDVVHPKQHAFQQAFAKPCGPAEKRGSKRLIKGPADGEGRLES
;
A
#
# COMPACT_ATOMS: atom_id res chain seq x y z
N MET A 1 -4.54 16.79 0.40
CA MET A 1 -3.45 15.91 0.86
C MET A 1 -2.38 15.86 -0.23
N LYS A 2 -1.08 15.91 0.11
CA LYS A 2 -0.01 15.70 -0.88
C LYS A 2 0.20 14.19 -1.07
N LEU A 3 0.43 13.71 -2.30
CA LEU A 3 0.85 12.32 -2.47
C LEU A 3 2.27 12.18 -1.91
N THR A 4 2.44 11.18 -1.05
CA THR A 4 3.74 10.78 -0.53
C THR A 4 3.91 9.29 -0.74
N ASP A 5 5.14 8.79 -0.65
CA ASP A 5 5.45 7.37 -0.82
C ASP A 5 4.62 6.47 0.11
N ASN A 6 4.40 6.91 1.36
CA ASN A 6 3.59 6.19 2.34
C ASN A 6 2.12 6.13 1.93
N VAL A 7 1.57 7.24 1.44
CA VAL A 7 0.18 7.31 0.94
C VAL A 7 0.01 6.41 -0.28
N LEU A 8 1.00 6.36 -1.18
CA LEU A 8 0.93 5.45 -2.34
C LEU A 8 0.92 3.98 -1.93
N ARG A 9 1.68 3.62 -0.90
CA ARG A 9 1.71 2.26 -0.34
C ARG A 9 0.42 1.89 0.41
N SER A 10 -0.35 2.87 0.88
CA SER A 10 -1.59 2.63 1.62
C SER A 10 -2.81 2.41 0.73
N PHE A 11 -2.73 2.68 -0.58
CA PHE A 11 -3.84 2.37 -1.50
C PHE A 11 -4.23 0.90 -1.43
N ARG A 12 -5.55 0.66 -1.40
CA ARG A 12 -6.15 -0.67 -1.44
C ARG A 12 -7.31 -0.69 -2.41
N VAL A 13 -7.69 -1.90 -2.82
CA VAL A 13 -8.86 -2.11 -3.67
C VAL A 13 -10.12 -1.78 -2.86
N ALA A 14 -10.86 -0.76 -3.29
CA ALA A 14 -12.14 -0.37 -2.69
C ALA A 14 -13.31 -1.04 -3.40
N LYS A 15 -13.29 -1.04 -4.74
CA LYS A 15 -14.38 -1.61 -5.55
C LYS A 15 -13.84 -2.35 -6.76
N VAL A 16 -14.50 -3.48 -7.07
CA VAL A 16 -14.31 -4.24 -8.30
C VAL A 16 -15.63 -4.25 -9.06
N PHE A 17 -15.63 -3.73 -10.28
CA PHE A 17 -16.78 -3.73 -11.18
C PHE A 17 -16.63 -4.87 -12.19
N ARG A 18 -17.66 -5.70 -12.31
CA ARG A 18 -17.70 -6.92 -13.14
C ARG A 18 -18.83 -6.90 -14.19
N GLU A 19 -19.25 -5.71 -14.58
CA GLU A 19 -20.38 -5.52 -15.51
C GLU A 19 -20.01 -5.88 -16.96
N ASN A 20 -18.72 -5.71 -17.33
CA ASN A 20 -18.23 -6.05 -18.66
C ASN A 20 -18.02 -7.56 -18.77
N SER A 21 -18.46 -8.15 -19.88
CA SER A 21 -18.23 -9.57 -20.16
C SER A 21 -16.85 -9.83 -20.74
N ASP A 22 -16.32 -8.85 -21.47
CA ASP A 22 -15.03 -8.91 -22.15
C ASP A 22 -14.05 -7.85 -21.64
N LYS A 23 -12.90 -7.76 -22.30
CA LYS A 23 -11.81 -6.85 -21.95
C LYS A 23 -12.23 -5.39 -22.09
N ILE A 24 -11.89 -4.58 -21.08
CA ILE A 24 -11.97 -3.13 -21.13
C ILE A 24 -10.78 -2.59 -21.95
N ASN A 25 -11.12 -1.90 -23.04
CA ASN A 25 -10.15 -1.32 -23.96
C ASN A 25 -9.65 0.04 -23.49
N CYS A 26 -10.53 0.83 -22.90
CA CYS A 26 -10.21 2.16 -22.41
C CYS A 26 -11.23 2.59 -21.34
N PHE A 27 -10.86 3.55 -20.52
CA PHE A 27 -11.80 4.29 -19.70
C PHE A 27 -11.30 5.72 -19.53
N ASP A 28 -12.18 6.60 -19.09
CA ASP A 28 -11.83 7.98 -18.78
C ASP A 28 -12.62 8.51 -17.57
N PHE A 29 -12.04 9.46 -16.86
CA PHE A 29 -12.70 10.20 -15.79
C PHE A 29 -13.34 11.47 -16.33
N SER A 30 -14.51 11.79 -15.79
CA SER A 30 -15.11 13.12 -15.96
C SER A 30 -14.22 14.19 -15.32
N SER A 31 -14.29 15.42 -15.83
CA SER A 31 -13.53 16.57 -15.29
C SER A 31 -13.87 16.89 -13.83
N ASN A 32 -15.07 16.54 -13.37
CA ASN A 32 -15.45 16.64 -11.96
C ASN A 32 -15.00 15.44 -11.11
N GLY A 33 -14.48 14.37 -11.72
CA GLY A 33 -14.03 13.17 -11.03
C GLY A 33 -15.15 12.30 -10.45
N GLU A 34 -16.42 12.66 -10.67
CA GLU A 34 -17.56 11.96 -10.04
C GLU A 34 -17.99 10.73 -10.84
N THR A 35 -17.72 10.70 -12.14
CA THR A 35 -18.07 9.58 -13.00
C THR A 35 -16.89 9.04 -13.80
N ILE A 36 -16.89 7.73 -14.03
CA ILE A 36 -15.99 7.03 -14.96
C ILE A 36 -16.84 6.48 -16.11
N ILE A 37 -16.32 6.53 -17.33
CA ILE A 37 -16.89 5.76 -18.43
C ILE A 37 -15.87 4.76 -18.96
N SER A 38 -16.28 3.50 -19.14
CA SER A 38 -15.46 2.46 -19.76
C SER A 38 -15.98 2.09 -21.15
N SER A 39 -15.06 1.63 -22.00
CA SER A 39 -15.32 0.99 -23.28
C SER A 39 -14.74 -0.43 -23.29
N SER A 40 -15.48 -1.38 -23.83
CA SER A 40 -15.13 -2.80 -23.79
C SER A 40 -15.38 -3.50 -25.12
N ASP A 41 -14.68 -4.61 -25.35
CA ASP A 41 -14.80 -5.45 -26.57
C ASP A 41 -16.19 -6.09 -26.72
N ASP A 42 -17.00 -6.13 -25.66
CA ASP A 42 -18.42 -6.56 -25.66
C ASP A 42 -19.40 -5.50 -26.21
N ASP A 43 -18.89 -4.46 -26.87
CA ASP A 43 -19.60 -3.28 -27.40
C ASP A 43 -20.26 -2.39 -26.33
N SER A 44 -19.99 -2.63 -25.06
CA SER A 44 -20.60 -1.88 -23.97
C SER A 44 -19.83 -0.59 -23.65
N LEU A 45 -20.62 0.40 -23.25
CA LEU A 45 -20.19 1.66 -22.66
C LEU A 45 -20.81 1.74 -21.28
N VAL A 46 -20.01 1.57 -20.23
CA VAL A 46 -20.53 1.54 -18.86
C VAL A 46 -20.13 2.81 -18.12
N LEU A 47 -21.13 3.54 -17.64
CA LEU A 47 -20.99 4.72 -16.81
C LEU A 47 -21.06 4.30 -15.33
N TYR A 48 -20.03 4.64 -14.55
CA TYR A 48 -19.94 4.36 -13.13
C TYR A 48 -19.97 5.65 -12.30
N ASP A 49 -20.65 5.60 -11.16
CA ASP A 49 -20.55 6.62 -10.13
C ASP A 49 -19.37 6.33 -9.20
N CYS A 50 -18.48 7.31 -9.04
CA CYS A 50 -17.35 7.26 -8.12
C CYS A 50 -17.74 7.56 -6.68
N GLN A 51 -18.84 8.24 -6.40
CA GLN A 51 -19.28 8.46 -5.02
C GLN A 51 -19.96 7.20 -4.48
N GLU A 52 -20.95 6.68 -5.20
CA GLU A 52 -21.68 5.49 -4.77
C GLU A 52 -20.96 4.16 -5.03
N GLY A 53 -19.98 4.15 -5.93
CA GLY A 53 -19.26 2.93 -6.33
C GLY A 53 -20.18 1.91 -7.02
N LYS A 54 -21.11 2.38 -7.86
CA LYS A 54 -22.09 1.58 -8.60
C LYS A 54 -22.13 1.95 -10.09
N PRO A 55 -22.47 1.02 -10.99
CA PRO A 55 -22.79 1.37 -12.36
C PRO A 55 -24.09 2.19 -12.40
N LYS A 56 -24.05 3.37 -13.05
CA LYS A 56 -25.23 4.22 -13.29
C LYS A 56 -26.00 3.77 -14.52
N ARG A 57 -25.29 3.51 -15.61
CA ARG A 57 -25.91 3.26 -16.92
C ARG A 57 -24.99 2.46 -17.81
N THR A 58 -25.57 1.51 -18.54
CA THR A 58 -24.89 0.77 -19.61
C THR A 58 -25.53 1.12 -20.95
N LEU A 59 -24.71 1.53 -21.91
CA LEU A 59 -25.07 1.78 -23.29
C LEU A 59 -24.38 0.74 -24.18
N TYR A 60 -24.94 0.48 -25.37
CA TYR A 60 -24.36 -0.49 -26.31
C TYR A 60 -24.23 0.10 -27.70
N SER A 61 -23.05 -0.07 -28.30
CA SER A 61 -22.75 0.29 -29.69
C SER A 61 -22.65 -0.96 -30.57
N LYS A 62 -23.60 -1.91 -30.46
CA LYS A 62 -23.48 -3.25 -31.07
C LYS A 62 -23.15 -3.26 -32.56
N LYS A 63 -23.72 -2.30 -33.30
CA LYS A 63 -23.50 -2.18 -34.75
C LYS A 63 -22.06 -1.80 -35.08
N TYR A 64 -21.45 -0.96 -34.27
CA TYR A 64 -20.21 -0.26 -34.62
C TYR A 64 -19.01 -0.66 -33.78
N GLY A 65 -19.26 -1.27 -32.62
CA GLY A 65 -18.28 -1.51 -31.58
C GLY A 65 -17.73 -0.23 -30.96
N VAL A 66 -16.83 -0.41 -29.99
CA VAL A 66 -16.21 0.66 -29.20
C VAL A 66 -14.78 0.23 -28.83
N ASP A 67 -13.82 1.14 -28.98
CA ASP A 67 -12.42 0.89 -28.59
C ASP A 67 -11.91 1.94 -27.59
N LEU A 68 -11.50 3.12 -28.07
CA LEU A 68 -11.05 4.22 -27.21
C LEU A 68 -12.23 5.11 -26.84
N ILE A 69 -12.21 5.67 -25.63
CA ILE A 69 -13.23 6.61 -25.15
C ILE A 69 -12.63 7.75 -24.33
N ARG A 70 -13.16 8.97 -24.50
CA ARG A 70 -12.81 10.16 -23.72
C ARG A 70 -14.04 10.98 -23.39
N TYR A 71 -14.07 11.58 -22.20
CA TYR A 71 -15.02 12.65 -21.88
C TYR A 71 -14.68 13.92 -22.63
N THR A 72 -15.69 14.68 -23.03
CA THR A 72 -15.48 16.07 -23.48
C THR A 72 -15.59 17.04 -22.30
N HIS A 73 -15.39 18.33 -22.55
CA HIS A 73 -15.60 19.37 -21.54
C HIS A 73 -17.06 19.51 -21.10
N ALA A 74 -18.01 19.16 -21.97
CA ALA A 74 -19.42 19.20 -21.65
C ALA A 74 -19.83 17.97 -20.83
N ALA A 75 -20.53 18.23 -19.73
CA ALA A 75 -21.06 17.19 -18.86
C ALA A 75 -21.87 16.15 -19.64
N ASN A 76 -21.72 14.88 -19.30
CA ASN A 76 -22.46 13.75 -19.89
C ASN A 76 -22.30 13.59 -21.41
N THR A 77 -21.19 14.04 -22.01
CA THR A 77 -20.91 13.76 -23.42
C THR A 77 -19.51 13.19 -23.62
N VAL A 78 -19.39 12.29 -24.58
CA VAL A 78 -18.18 11.50 -24.79
C VAL A 78 -17.86 11.35 -26.27
N VAL A 79 -16.58 11.22 -26.57
CA VAL A 79 -16.10 10.83 -27.89
C VAL A 79 -15.50 9.44 -27.80
N TYR A 80 -15.85 8.56 -28.75
CA TYR A 80 -15.28 7.21 -28.80
C TYR A 80 -14.99 6.76 -30.23
N SER A 81 -14.08 5.80 -30.37
CA SER A 81 -13.69 5.27 -31.68
C SER A 81 -14.41 3.98 -32.06
N SER A 82 -14.75 3.91 -33.35
CA SER A 82 -15.03 2.74 -34.18
C SER A 82 -14.12 1.52 -34.02
N ASN A 83 -14.61 0.27 -33.95
CA ASN A 83 -13.75 -0.89 -34.22
C ASN A 83 -14.39 -2.09 -34.95
N LYS A 84 -15.67 -2.04 -35.36
CA LYS A 84 -16.34 -3.13 -36.11
C LYS A 84 -16.54 -2.83 -37.60
N ILE A 85 -17.55 -2.00 -37.91
CA ILE A 85 -17.95 -1.73 -39.30
C ILE A 85 -17.03 -0.71 -39.96
N ASP A 86 -16.67 0.32 -39.21
CA ASP A 86 -15.83 1.42 -39.66
C ASP A 86 -14.97 1.94 -38.50
N ASP A 87 -13.96 2.73 -38.86
CA ASP A 87 -13.04 3.37 -37.93
C ASP A 87 -13.42 4.83 -37.63
N THR A 88 -14.70 5.17 -37.79
CA THR A 88 -15.17 6.54 -37.55
C THR A 88 -15.23 6.84 -36.06
N ILE A 89 -14.93 8.07 -35.70
CA ILE A 89 -15.02 8.55 -34.32
C ILE A 89 -16.41 9.16 -34.12
N ARG A 90 -17.06 8.90 -32.99
CA ARG A 90 -18.45 9.30 -32.73
C ARG A 90 -18.53 10.15 -31.47
N TYR A 91 -19.33 11.20 -31.54
CA TYR A 91 -19.67 12.06 -30.41
C TYR A 91 -21.07 11.71 -29.89
N LEU A 92 -21.17 11.30 -28.63
CA LEU A 92 -22.37 10.73 -28.02
C LEU A 92 -22.80 11.52 -26.78
N SER A 93 -24.09 11.83 -26.68
CA SER A 93 -24.73 12.28 -25.44
C SER A 93 -25.10 11.07 -24.59
N LEU A 94 -24.55 10.98 -23.37
CA LEU A 94 -24.86 9.94 -22.39
C LEU A 94 -26.23 10.13 -21.75
N HIS A 95 -26.73 11.37 -21.70
CA HIS A 95 -28.05 11.67 -21.16
C HIS A 95 -29.14 11.15 -22.09
N ASP A 96 -29.09 11.56 -23.36
CA ASP A 96 -30.14 11.23 -24.34
C ASP A 96 -29.90 9.94 -25.10
N ASN A 97 -28.69 9.36 -24.99
CA ASN A 97 -28.22 8.25 -25.82
C ASN A 97 -28.37 8.55 -27.32
N LYS A 98 -28.00 9.76 -27.73
CA LYS A 98 -28.06 10.24 -29.11
C LYS A 98 -26.68 10.62 -29.61
N TYR A 99 -26.38 10.21 -30.83
CA TYR A 99 -25.19 10.68 -31.54
C TYR A 99 -25.37 12.14 -31.89
N ILE A 100 -24.48 12.98 -31.37
CA ILE A 100 -24.46 14.41 -31.65
C ILE A 100 -23.76 14.65 -32.99
N ARG A 101 -22.65 13.95 -33.23
CA ARG A 101 -21.84 14.11 -34.44
C ARG A 101 -21.02 12.86 -34.76
N TYR A 102 -20.59 12.78 -36.01
CA TYR A 102 -19.68 11.75 -36.53
C TYR A 102 -18.47 12.42 -37.15
N PHE A 103 -17.30 11.83 -36.98
CA PHE A 103 -16.03 12.28 -37.54
C PHE A 103 -15.48 11.20 -38.48
N PRO A 104 -15.96 11.16 -39.73
CA PRO A 104 -15.51 10.19 -40.71
C PRO A 104 -14.14 10.59 -41.30
N GLY A 105 -13.32 9.59 -41.60
CA GLY A 105 -12.13 9.79 -42.44
C GLY A 105 -10.93 8.94 -42.10
N HIS A 106 -10.85 8.35 -40.90
CA HIS A 106 -9.89 7.28 -40.65
C HIS A 106 -10.27 6.03 -41.43
N ASN A 107 -9.27 5.38 -42.02
CA ASN A 107 -9.44 4.20 -42.87
C ASN A 107 -8.94 2.90 -42.21
N LYS A 108 -8.42 3.01 -40.99
CA LYS A 108 -7.97 1.89 -40.15
C LYS A 108 -8.18 2.25 -38.68
N ARG A 109 -8.08 1.24 -37.81
CA ARG A 109 -8.26 1.35 -36.35
C ARG A 109 -7.54 2.56 -35.75
N VAL A 110 -8.28 3.33 -34.97
CA VAL A 110 -7.76 4.44 -34.17
C VAL A 110 -7.02 3.87 -32.96
N THR A 111 -5.76 4.25 -32.77
CA THR A 111 -4.88 3.74 -31.71
C THR A 111 -4.54 4.75 -30.64
N ALA A 112 -4.80 6.04 -30.88
CA ALA A 112 -4.64 7.09 -29.89
C ALA A 112 -5.80 8.08 -30.01
N LEU A 113 -6.32 8.51 -28.86
CA LEU A 113 -7.39 9.49 -28.76
C LEU A 113 -7.13 10.37 -27.54
N SER A 114 -7.01 11.68 -27.75
CA SER A 114 -6.79 12.66 -26.69
C SER A 114 -7.65 13.89 -26.93
N MET A 115 -8.47 14.24 -25.95
CA MET A 115 -9.13 15.55 -25.92
C MET A 115 -8.11 16.64 -25.55
N SER A 116 -8.30 17.83 -26.09
CA SER A 116 -7.63 19.02 -25.60
C SER A 116 -8.08 19.31 -24.15
N PRO A 117 -7.21 19.85 -23.29
CA PRO A 117 -7.59 20.25 -21.94
C PRO A 117 -8.29 21.62 -21.87
N VAL A 118 -8.21 22.43 -22.93
CA VAL A 118 -8.66 23.84 -22.92
C VAL A 118 -9.89 24.07 -23.80
N ASP A 119 -9.94 23.44 -24.97
CA ASP A 119 -10.96 23.70 -25.97
C ASP A 119 -11.63 22.42 -26.48
N ASP A 120 -12.76 22.59 -27.18
CA ASP A 120 -13.55 21.47 -27.74
C ASP A 120 -12.89 20.83 -28.97
N THR A 121 -11.55 20.79 -29.02
CA THR A 121 -10.77 20.09 -30.04
C THR A 121 -10.23 18.78 -29.50
N PHE A 122 -9.93 17.85 -30.41
CA PHE A 122 -9.30 16.59 -30.05
C PHE A 122 -8.41 16.07 -31.16
N ILE A 123 -7.47 15.20 -30.77
CA ILE A 123 -6.55 14.53 -31.70
C ILE A 123 -6.82 13.03 -31.70
N SER A 124 -6.68 12.45 -32.89
CA SER A 124 -6.71 11.01 -33.07
C SER A 124 -5.55 10.52 -33.92
N GLY A 125 -4.90 9.43 -33.49
CA GLY A 125 -3.91 8.70 -34.27
C GLY A 125 -4.46 7.35 -34.71
N SER A 126 -4.20 6.95 -35.96
CA SER A 126 -4.70 5.69 -36.52
C SER A 126 -3.60 4.86 -37.20
N LEU A 127 -3.83 3.55 -37.31
CA LEU A 127 -3.02 2.63 -38.12
C LEU A 127 -3.01 2.95 -39.62
N ASP A 128 -3.85 3.89 -40.07
CA ASP A 128 -3.77 4.47 -41.42
C ASP A 128 -2.55 5.39 -41.60
N LYS A 129 -1.72 5.51 -40.56
CA LYS A 129 -0.51 6.31 -40.48
C LYS A 129 -0.79 7.81 -40.49
N THR A 130 -1.98 8.21 -40.03
CA THR A 130 -2.36 9.61 -39.90
C THR A 130 -2.64 10.00 -38.46
N ILE A 131 -2.27 11.24 -38.12
CA ILE A 131 -2.85 11.95 -36.98
C ILE A 131 -3.80 13.00 -37.56
N ARG A 132 -5.00 13.08 -36.98
CA ARG A 132 -6.03 14.03 -37.37
C ARG A 132 -6.40 14.92 -36.19
N LEU A 133 -6.58 16.20 -36.49
CA LEU A 133 -7.11 17.22 -35.59
C LEU A 133 -8.58 17.42 -35.91
N TRP A 134 -9.40 17.45 -34.87
CA TRP A 134 -10.85 17.56 -34.96
C TRP A 134 -11.36 18.65 -34.04
N ASP A 135 -12.54 19.17 -34.39
CA ASP A 135 -13.29 20.12 -33.59
C ASP A 135 -14.68 19.55 -33.36
N LEU A 136 -15.15 19.45 -32.12
CA LEU A 136 -16.47 18.88 -31.80
C LEU A 136 -17.62 19.61 -32.51
N ARG A 137 -17.40 20.87 -32.89
CA ARG A 137 -18.38 21.73 -33.56
C ARG A 137 -18.48 21.44 -35.06
N SER A 138 -17.51 20.74 -35.65
CA SER A 138 -17.41 20.49 -37.09
C SER A 138 -17.13 19.02 -37.43
N PRO A 139 -17.87 18.38 -38.35
CA PRO A 139 -17.61 16.98 -38.71
C PRO A 139 -16.34 16.81 -39.56
N ASN A 140 -15.80 17.90 -40.11
CA ASN A 140 -14.65 17.87 -41.01
C ASN A 140 -13.34 17.87 -40.22
N CYS A 141 -12.36 17.13 -40.75
CA CYS A 141 -10.99 17.14 -40.24
C CYS A 141 -10.41 18.55 -40.38
N GLN A 142 -9.88 19.11 -39.28
CA GLN A 142 -9.28 20.46 -39.25
C GLN A 142 -7.80 20.43 -39.60
N GLY A 143 -7.12 19.31 -39.33
CA GLY A 143 -5.71 19.14 -39.64
C GLY A 143 -5.37 17.68 -39.88
N LEU A 144 -4.55 17.41 -40.89
CA LEU A 144 -4.11 16.07 -41.25
C LEU A 144 -2.59 16.01 -41.28
N MET A 145 -2.03 15.04 -40.58
CA MET A 145 -0.60 14.77 -40.57
C MET A 145 -0.33 13.34 -41.01
N HIS A 146 0.62 13.18 -41.93
CA HIS A 146 1.11 11.88 -42.34
C HIS A 146 2.36 11.51 -41.56
N LEU A 147 2.33 10.36 -40.89
CA LEU A 147 3.44 9.81 -40.15
C LEU A 147 3.88 8.48 -40.75
N GLN A 148 4.99 7.96 -40.25
CA GLN A 148 5.41 6.60 -40.50
C GLN A 148 5.18 5.78 -39.21
N GLY A 149 4.80 4.52 -39.39
CA GLY A 149 4.50 3.61 -38.27
C GLY A 149 3.16 3.84 -37.59
N LYS A 150 2.98 3.23 -36.42
CA LYS A 150 1.80 3.37 -35.54
C LYS A 150 1.89 4.69 -34.77
N PRO A 151 0.97 5.64 -34.98
CA PRO A 151 1.02 6.93 -34.30
C PRO A 151 0.49 6.83 -32.86
N VAL A 152 1.19 7.50 -31.95
CA VAL A 152 0.71 7.84 -30.61
C VAL A 152 0.75 9.35 -30.45
N CYS A 153 -0.21 9.93 -29.73
CA CYS A 153 -0.30 11.38 -29.61
C CYS A 153 -0.96 11.81 -28.31
N SER A 154 -0.57 12.99 -27.82
CA SER A 154 -1.15 13.61 -26.62
C SER A 154 -0.94 15.12 -26.64
N PHE A 155 -1.90 15.85 -26.08
CA PHE A 155 -1.81 17.29 -25.83
C PHE A 155 -0.96 17.61 -24.59
N ASP A 156 -0.35 18.78 -24.59
CA ASP A 156 0.18 19.38 -23.37
C ASP A 156 -0.97 19.88 -22.48
N PRO A 157 -0.72 20.10 -21.17
CA PRO A 157 -1.76 20.55 -20.25
C PRO A 157 -2.34 21.94 -20.58
N GLU A 158 -1.62 22.80 -21.32
CA GLU A 158 -2.12 24.11 -21.76
C GLU A 158 -2.87 24.05 -23.10
N GLY A 159 -2.88 22.90 -23.79
CA GLY A 159 -3.53 22.73 -25.09
C GLY A 159 -2.93 23.55 -26.23
N LEU A 160 -1.72 24.08 -26.07
CA LEU A 160 -1.04 24.90 -27.07
C LEU A 160 -0.19 24.07 -28.03
N ILE A 161 0.31 22.93 -27.56
CA ILE A 161 1.16 22.03 -28.33
C ILE A 161 0.64 20.60 -28.23
N PHE A 162 1.08 19.76 -29.16
CA PHE A 162 0.88 18.33 -29.02
C PHE A 162 2.14 17.57 -29.42
N ALA A 163 2.31 16.42 -28.79
CA ALA A 163 3.38 15.49 -29.10
C ALA A 163 2.83 14.37 -29.99
N ALA A 164 3.62 14.01 -31.01
CA ALA A 164 3.38 12.87 -31.88
C ALA A 164 4.57 11.93 -31.83
N GLY A 165 4.32 10.66 -31.51
CA GLY A 165 5.29 9.59 -31.62
C GLY A 165 5.35 9.05 -33.05
N VAL A 166 6.55 9.02 -33.63
CA VAL A 166 6.81 8.59 -35.01
C VAL A 166 7.74 7.40 -35.01
N ASN A 167 7.37 6.34 -35.74
CA ASN A 167 8.15 5.10 -35.90
C ASN A 167 8.56 4.40 -34.58
N SER A 168 7.99 4.75 -33.44
CA SER A 168 8.48 4.30 -32.13
C SER A 168 9.95 4.69 -31.85
N GLU A 169 10.43 5.75 -32.49
CA GLU A 169 11.82 6.22 -32.41
C GLU A 169 11.92 7.69 -32.03
N MET A 170 10.95 8.51 -32.45
CA MET A 170 11.02 9.96 -32.27
C MET A 170 9.75 10.53 -31.69
N VAL A 171 9.88 11.41 -30.70
CA VAL A 171 8.81 12.31 -30.27
C VAL A 171 8.97 13.61 -31.04
N LYS A 172 7.94 14.02 -31.76
CA LYS A 172 7.88 15.30 -32.46
C LYS A 172 6.86 16.21 -31.79
N LEU A 173 7.26 17.45 -31.50
CA LEU A 173 6.39 18.46 -30.90
C LEU A 173 5.94 19.45 -31.97
N TYR A 174 4.65 19.75 -31.96
CA TYR A 174 3.99 20.63 -32.91
C TYR A 174 3.24 21.73 -32.17
N ASP A 175 3.29 22.94 -32.70
CA ASP A 175 2.41 24.03 -32.30
C ASP A 175 1.03 23.75 -32.91
N LEU A 176 -0.03 23.74 -32.09
CA LEU A 176 -1.38 23.46 -32.55
C LEU A 176 -1.86 24.47 -33.61
N ARG A 177 -1.45 25.74 -33.51
CA ARG A 177 -1.87 26.81 -34.43
C ARG A 177 -1.08 26.85 -35.72
N SER A 178 0.11 26.27 -35.73
CA SER A 178 1.04 26.27 -36.87
C SER A 178 1.57 24.86 -37.16
N PHE A 179 0.74 23.83 -37.01
CA PHE A 179 1.17 22.43 -37.17
C PHE A 179 1.61 22.12 -38.60
N ASP A 180 1.11 22.88 -39.57
CA ASP A 180 1.45 22.85 -40.99
C ASP A 180 2.91 23.24 -41.27
N LYS A 181 3.51 24.08 -40.41
CA LYS A 181 4.96 24.41 -40.48
C LYS A 181 5.86 23.24 -40.10
N GLY A 182 5.28 22.15 -39.59
CA GLY A 182 6.02 20.98 -39.13
C GLY A 182 6.44 21.08 -37.66
N PRO A 183 7.20 20.09 -37.17
CA PRO A 183 7.58 20.02 -35.77
C PRO A 183 8.62 21.09 -35.42
N PHE A 184 8.41 21.82 -34.34
CA PHE A 184 9.41 22.78 -33.84
C PHE A 184 10.50 22.11 -33.02
N ALA A 185 10.23 20.93 -32.45
CA ALA A 185 11.20 20.11 -31.75
C ALA A 185 11.06 18.63 -32.12
N THR A 186 12.17 17.90 -32.16
CA THR A 186 12.21 16.46 -32.42
C THR A 186 13.21 15.80 -31.47
N PHE A 187 12.73 14.88 -30.65
CA PHE A 187 13.52 14.13 -29.69
C PHE A 187 13.67 12.70 -30.18
N LYS A 188 14.92 12.26 -30.38
CA LYS A 188 15.22 10.89 -30.80
C LYS A 188 15.46 10.02 -29.57
N LEU A 189 14.71 8.94 -29.47
CA LEU A 189 14.83 7.93 -28.44
C LEU A 189 15.56 6.72 -29.03
N GLN A 190 16.69 6.38 -28.42
CA GLN A 190 17.37 5.12 -28.73
C GLN A 190 16.87 4.02 -27.82
N TYR A 191 16.58 2.87 -28.43
CA TYR A 191 16.22 1.64 -27.76
C TYR A 191 17.20 0.55 -28.20
N ASP A 192 17.66 -0.25 -27.24
CA ASP A 192 18.56 -1.39 -27.54
C ASP A 192 17.83 -2.52 -28.27
N ARG A 193 16.49 -2.54 -28.19
CA ARG A 193 15.61 -3.53 -28.81
C ARG A 193 14.47 -2.84 -29.55
N THR A 194 14.01 -3.46 -30.63
CA THR A 194 12.82 -3.03 -31.34
C THR A 194 11.60 -3.17 -30.41
N CYS A 195 10.89 -2.06 -30.20
CA CYS A 195 9.65 -2.04 -29.43
C CYS A 195 8.66 -1.07 -30.08
N GLU A 196 7.37 -1.30 -29.85
CA GLU A 196 6.32 -0.40 -30.29
C GLU A 196 5.85 0.49 -29.15
N TRP A 197 5.59 1.76 -29.47
CA TRP A 197 4.99 2.68 -28.51
C TRP A 197 3.49 2.39 -28.39
N THR A 198 3.05 2.27 -27.15
CA THR A 198 1.66 1.97 -26.78
C THR A 198 0.93 3.22 -26.34
N GLY A 199 1.65 4.21 -25.80
CA GLY A 199 1.06 5.45 -25.33
C GLY A 199 2.09 6.56 -25.20
N LEU A 200 1.60 7.79 -25.20
CA LEU A 200 2.37 9.00 -24.98
C LEU A 200 1.50 9.93 -24.12
N LYS A 201 2.05 10.49 -23.04
CA LYS A 201 1.35 11.45 -22.18
C LYS A 201 2.30 12.54 -21.70
N PHE A 202 1.81 13.77 -21.62
CA PHE A 202 2.49 14.84 -20.88
C PHE A 202 2.20 14.69 -19.38
N SER A 203 3.12 15.20 -18.55
CA SER A 203 2.82 15.48 -17.15
C SER A 203 1.83 16.65 -17.04
N ASN A 204 1.09 16.70 -15.94
CA ASN A 204 0.13 17.77 -15.68
C ASN A 204 0.80 19.14 -15.52
N ASP A 205 2.09 19.18 -15.16
CA ASP A 205 2.89 20.41 -15.12
C ASP A 205 3.58 20.75 -16.46
N GLY A 206 3.41 19.91 -17.48
CA GLY A 206 3.93 20.10 -18.84
C GLY A 206 5.44 19.91 -18.99
N LYS A 207 6.16 19.60 -17.91
CA LYS A 207 7.64 19.51 -17.93
C LYS A 207 8.17 18.18 -18.39
N LEU A 208 7.37 17.13 -18.33
CA LEU A 208 7.79 15.77 -18.61
C LEU A 208 6.93 15.14 -19.71
N ILE A 209 7.53 14.27 -20.49
CA ILE A 209 6.85 13.41 -21.46
C ILE A 209 7.10 11.95 -21.08
N LEU A 210 6.02 11.21 -20.89
CA LEU A 210 6.05 9.78 -20.65
C LEU A 210 5.75 9.03 -21.93
N VAL A 211 6.65 8.12 -22.29
CA VAL A 211 6.48 7.20 -23.42
C VAL A 211 6.31 5.79 -22.87
N SER A 212 5.18 5.18 -23.20
CA SER A 212 4.85 3.80 -22.87
C SER A 212 5.17 2.88 -24.03
N THR A 213 5.79 1.73 -23.75
CA THR A 213 6.17 0.74 -24.77
C THR A 213 5.71 -0.66 -24.39
N ASN A 214 5.54 -1.52 -25.40
CA ASN A 214 5.32 -2.94 -25.18
C ASN A 214 6.61 -3.71 -24.80
N GLY A 215 7.78 -3.08 -24.90
CA GLY A 215 9.10 -3.69 -24.67
C GLY A 215 9.48 -3.87 -23.20
N GLY A 216 8.54 -3.69 -22.27
CA GLY A 216 8.77 -3.87 -20.82
C GLY A 216 9.55 -2.73 -20.16
N ALA A 217 9.67 -1.59 -20.83
CA ALA A 217 10.26 -0.37 -20.26
C ALA A 217 9.47 0.88 -20.63
N LEU A 218 9.32 1.79 -19.66
CA LEU A 218 8.83 3.15 -19.88
C LEU A 218 10.01 4.12 -20.00
N ARG A 219 9.87 5.17 -20.80
CA ARG A 219 10.84 6.27 -20.86
C ARG A 219 10.20 7.56 -20.40
N LEU A 220 10.90 8.28 -19.53
CA LEU A 220 10.52 9.61 -19.09
C LEU A 220 11.52 10.62 -19.66
N LEU A 221 11.01 11.63 -20.35
CA LEU A 221 11.80 12.65 -21.01
C LEU A 221 11.49 14.03 -20.40
N ASP A 222 12.49 14.90 -20.41
CA ASP A 222 12.30 16.35 -20.27
C ASP A 222 11.60 16.88 -21.53
N ALA A 223 10.45 17.54 -21.36
CA ALA A 223 9.64 18.06 -22.46
C ALA A 223 10.31 19.21 -23.23
N PHE A 224 11.23 19.94 -22.61
CA PHE A 224 11.91 21.09 -23.21
C PHE A 224 13.20 20.68 -23.92
N LYS A 225 14.00 19.83 -23.27
CA LYS A 225 15.32 19.41 -23.79
C LYS A 225 15.26 18.12 -24.59
N GLY A 226 14.24 17.28 -24.37
CA GLY A 226 14.15 15.94 -24.95
C GLY A 226 15.13 14.93 -24.39
N ALA A 227 15.81 15.25 -23.29
CA ALA A 227 16.73 14.35 -22.63
C ALA A 227 15.95 13.25 -21.90
N VAL A 228 16.39 12.00 -22.02
CA VAL A 228 15.84 10.88 -21.24
C VAL A 228 16.30 11.05 -19.80
N MET A 229 15.36 11.33 -18.90
CA MET A 229 15.63 11.46 -17.47
C MET A 229 15.72 10.08 -16.83
N HIS A 230 14.69 9.25 -17.05
CA HIS A 230 14.57 7.94 -16.40
C HIS A 230 14.05 6.89 -17.37
N SER A 231 14.42 5.64 -17.08
CA SER A 231 13.94 4.46 -17.77
C SER A 231 13.40 3.48 -16.75
N PHE A 232 12.08 3.28 -16.72
CA PHE A 232 11.45 2.43 -15.72
C PHE A 232 11.23 1.03 -16.28
N GLY A 233 11.79 0.02 -15.61
CA GLY A 233 11.60 -1.39 -15.90
C GLY A 233 11.23 -2.19 -14.65
N GLY A 234 11.22 -3.51 -14.76
CA GLY A 234 10.92 -4.40 -13.63
C GLY A 234 9.43 -4.54 -13.32
N TYR A 235 8.58 -4.31 -14.32
CA TYR A 235 7.19 -4.80 -14.38
C TYR A 235 7.10 -5.94 -15.40
N ASN A 236 6.17 -6.87 -15.21
CA ASN A 236 6.05 -8.02 -16.08
C ASN A 236 5.28 -7.64 -17.36
N ASN A 237 5.91 -7.79 -18.52
CA ASN A 237 5.25 -7.67 -19.82
C ASN A 237 5.86 -8.63 -20.85
N SER A 238 6.01 -9.89 -20.46
CA SER A 238 6.65 -10.94 -21.28
C SER A 238 5.95 -11.14 -22.63
N LYS A 239 4.62 -10.99 -22.66
CA LYS A 239 3.80 -11.15 -23.87
C LYS A 239 3.72 -9.89 -24.74
N ALA A 240 4.46 -8.83 -24.41
CA ALA A 240 4.43 -7.55 -25.11
C ALA A 240 3.00 -6.99 -25.29
N VAL A 241 2.19 -7.09 -24.24
CA VAL A 241 0.82 -6.56 -24.20
C VAL A 241 0.88 -5.03 -24.26
N THR A 242 -0.14 -4.43 -24.85
CA THR A 242 -0.32 -2.97 -24.83
C THR A 242 -0.78 -2.54 -23.44
N LEU A 243 0.14 -1.94 -22.69
CA LEU A 243 -0.11 -1.38 -21.38
C LEU A 243 -0.04 0.14 -21.47
N GLU A 244 -0.97 0.83 -20.80
CA GLU A 244 -0.92 2.27 -20.64
C GLU A 244 -0.34 2.65 -19.28
N ALA A 245 0.53 3.66 -19.29
CA ALA A 245 0.98 4.31 -18.07
C ALA A 245 0.24 5.64 -17.85
N SER A 246 0.24 6.12 -16.61
CA SER A 246 -0.31 7.43 -16.25
C SER A 246 0.55 8.10 -15.19
N PHE A 247 0.54 9.44 -15.21
CA PHE A 247 1.02 10.23 -14.10
C PHE A 247 0.00 10.28 -12.96
N SER A 248 0.48 10.56 -11.76
CA SER A 248 -0.32 11.13 -10.68
C SER A 248 -0.73 12.58 -11.00
N PRO A 249 -1.79 13.12 -10.39
CA PRO A 249 -2.26 14.48 -10.67
C PRO A 249 -1.22 15.58 -10.37
N ASP A 250 -0.30 15.33 -9.44
CA ASP A 250 0.82 16.21 -9.09
C ASP A 250 2.08 15.99 -9.93
N SER A 251 2.04 15.09 -10.91
CA SER A 251 3.16 14.73 -11.80
C SER A 251 4.38 14.10 -11.12
N GLN A 252 4.31 13.80 -9.81
CA GLN A 252 5.46 13.26 -9.06
C GLN A 252 5.63 11.74 -9.23
N PHE A 253 4.57 11.03 -9.59
CA PHE A 253 4.57 9.58 -9.66
C PHE A 253 4.08 9.07 -11.00
N ILE A 254 4.64 7.95 -11.43
CA ILE A 254 4.31 7.27 -12.67
C ILE A 254 3.83 5.87 -12.32
N MET A 255 2.71 5.48 -12.93
CA MET A 255 2.02 4.25 -12.61
C MET A 255 1.72 3.48 -13.88
N ILE A 256 1.96 2.17 -13.84
CA ILE A 256 1.66 1.26 -14.94
C ILE A 256 1.06 -0.03 -14.42
N GLY A 257 0.13 -0.58 -15.21
CA GLY A 257 -0.30 -1.95 -15.07
C GLY A 257 0.78 -2.95 -15.50
N SER A 258 0.68 -4.18 -15.00
CA SER A 258 1.56 -5.30 -15.32
C SER A 258 0.73 -6.50 -15.77
N GLU A 259 1.38 -7.44 -16.48
CA GLU A 259 0.76 -8.67 -16.96
C GLU A 259 0.29 -9.58 -15.81
N ASP A 260 0.95 -9.48 -14.66
CA ASP A 260 0.63 -10.24 -13.43
C ASP A 260 -0.52 -9.66 -12.60
N GLY A 261 -1.25 -8.68 -13.14
CA GLY A 261 -2.38 -8.04 -12.46
C GLY A 261 -1.98 -6.99 -11.41
N LYS A 262 -0.68 -6.73 -11.24
CA LYS A 262 -0.16 -5.73 -10.30
C LYS A 262 0.01 -4.37 -10.96
N ILE A 263 0.13 -3.36 -10.11
CA ILE A 263 0.34 -1.97 -10.52
C ILE A 263 1.65 -1.51 -9.93
N HIS A 264 2.56 -1.05 -10.77
CA HIS A 264 3.89 -0.62 -10.36
C HIS A 264 3.93 0.91 -10.34
N VAL A 265 4.53 1.45 -9.29
CA VAL A 265 4.62 2.90 -9.04
C VAL A 265 6.08 3.31 -8.89
N TRP A 266 6.48 4.36 -9.60
CA TRP A 266 7.80 4.98 -9.48
C TRP A 266 7.67 6.46 -9.19
N ASN A 267 8.68 7.01 -8.53
CA ASN A 267 8.86 8.45 -8.41
C ASN A 267 9.51 8.99 -9.70
N ALA A 268 8.91 10.03 -10.29
CA ALA A 268 9.32 10.61 -11.55
C ALA A 268 10.63 11.41 -11.44
N GLU A 269 10.94 11.97 -10.27
CA GLU A 269 12.15 12.77 -10.05
C GLU A 269 13.35 11.87 -9.71
N SER A 270 13.19 10.96 -8.76
CA SER A 270 14.30 10.10 -8.29
C SER A 270 14.53 8.87 -9.14
N GLY A 271 13.54 8.44 -9.93
CA GLY A 271 13.61 7.20 -10.70
C GLY A 271 13.31 5.94 -9.87
N MET A 272 13.13 6.08 -8.55
CA MET A 272 13.04 4.95 -7.63
C MET A 272 11.64 4.31 -7.65
N LYS A 273 11.61 2.98 -7.55
CA LYS A 273 10.36 2.23 -7.41
C LYS A 273 9.80 2.39 -6.02
N VAL A 274 8.59 2.94 -5.92
CA VAL A 274 7.94 3.31 -4.66
C VAL A 274 7.08 2.18 -4.13
N ALA A 275 6.23 1.60 -4.99
CA ALA A 275 5.27 0.59 -4.57
C ALA A 275 4.97 -0.42 -5.68
N VAL A 276 4.51 -1.60 -5.25
CA VAL A 276 3.82 -2.57 -6.10
C VAL A 276 2.47 -2.82 -5.44
N LEU A 277 1.40 -2.36 -6.08
CA LEU A 277 0.05 -2.46 -5.58
C LEU A 277 -0.63 -3.68 -6.19
N ASP A 278 -1.23 -4.51 -5.35
CA ASP A 278 -2.05 -5.63 -5.80
C ASP A 278 -3.48 -5.14 -6.09
N GLY A 279 -3.81 -5.03 -7.37
CA GLY A 279 -5.13 -4.62 -7.84
C GLY A 279 -6.15 -5.75 -7.84
N LYS A 280 -5.79 -6.98 -7.42
CA LYS A 280 -6.65 -8.18 -7.51
C LYS A 280 -7.18 -8.44 -8.93
N HIS A 281 -6.44 -8.00 -9.94
CA HIS A 281 -6.78 -8.26 -11.34
C HIS A 281 -6.44 -9.70 -11.69
N THR A 282 -7.32 -10.35 -12.46
CA THR A 282 -7.14 -11.73 -12.90
C THR A 282 -6.33 -11.83 -14.21
N GLY A 283 -5.92 -10.69 -14.77
CA GLY A 283 -5.23 -10.61 -16.05
C GLY A 283 -4.46 -9.30 -16.22
N PRO A 284 -3.93 -9.03 -17.43
CA PRO A 284 -3.08 -7.88 -17.70
C PRO A 284 -3.86 -6.57 -17.51
N VAL A 285 -3.31 -5.67 -16.72
CA VAL A 285 -3.90 -4.34 -16.49
C VAL A 285 -3.55 -3.43 -17.66
N THR A 286 -4.48 -3.25 -18.58
CA THR A 286 -4.24 -2.54 -19.85
C THR A 286 -4.38 -1.04 -19.73
N CYS A 287 -5.28 -0.56 -18.87
CA CYS A 287 -5.56 0.87 -18.71
C CYS A 287 -5.43 1.28 -17.24
N LEU A 288 -4.90 2.47 -17.00
CA LEU A 288 -4.75 3.07 -15.68
C LEU A 288 -4.85 4.58 -15.77
N GLN A 289 -5.61 5.20 -14.85
CA GLN A 289 -5.74 6.65 -14.77
C GLN A 289 -6.07 7.08 -13.34
N PHE A 290 -5.53 8.23 -12.94
CA PHE A 290 -5.91 8.89 -11.69
C PHE A 290 -7.19 9.70 -11.86
N ASN A 291 -7.97 9.73 -10.81
CA ASN A 291 -9.09 10.66 -10.73
C ASN A 291 -8.52 12.09 -10.61
N PRO A 292 -9.01 13.05 -11.41
CA PRO A 292 -8.48 14.41 -11.43
C PRO A 292 -8.79 15.20 -10.16
N LYS A 293 -9.83 14.83 -9.39
CA LYS A 293 -10.26 15.57 -8.20
C LYS A 293 -10.10 14.78 -6.91
N PHE A 294 -10.48 13.52 -6.92
CA PHE A 294 -10.45 12.67 -5.72
C PHE A 294 -9.13 11.88 -5.65
N MET A 295 -8.64 11.60 -4.45
CA MET A 295 -7.42 10.82 -4.26
C MET A 295 -7.66 9.32 -4.46
N THR A 296 -8.08 8.98 -5.67
CA THR A 296 -8.46 7.63 -6.10
C THR A 296 -7.92 7.40 -7.50
N PHE A 297 -7.68 6.15 -7.85
CA PHE A 297 -7.34 5.81 -9.22
C PHE A 297 -8.01 4.52 -9.62
N SER A 298 -8.22 4.37 -10.92
CA SER A 298 -8.84 3.19 -11.50
C SER A 298 -7.84 2.48 -12.38
N SER A 299 -8.02 1.17 -12.48
CA SER A 299 -7.23 0.27 -13.31
C SER A 299 -8.16 -0.75 -13.93
N ALA A 300 -7.89 -1.17 -15.16
CA ALA A 300 -8.79 -2.04 -15.89
C ALA A 300 -8.06 -3.21 -16.57
N CYS A 301 -8.69 -4.38 -16.51
CA CYS A 301 -8.40 -5.56 -17.33
C CYS A 301 -9.70 -6.02 -18.03
N SER A 302 -10.19 -7.23 -17.78
CA SER A 302 -11.61 -7.59 -17.99
C SER A 302 -12.54 -6.93 -16.97
N ASN A 303 -12.05 -6.74 -15.75
CA ASN A 303 -12.77 -6.03 -14.70
C ASN A 303 -12.17 -4.64 -14.50
N MET A 304 -13.01 -3.69 -14.09
CA MET A 304 -12.53 -2.39 -13.63
C MET A 304 -12.36 -2.43 -12.11
N VAL A 305 -11.19 -2.04 -11.63
CA VAL A 305 -10.88 -1.98 -10.21
C VAL A 305 -10.55 -0.55 -9.83
N ARG A 306 -11.24 -0.04 -8.82
CA ARG A 306 -10.96 1.26 -8.21
C ARG A 306 -10.20 1.06 -6.91
N LEU A 307 -9.07 1.77 -6.80
CA LEU A 307 -8.27 1.84 -5.60
C LEU A 307 -8.47 3.19 -4.91
N VAL A 308 -8.60 3.13 -3.59
CA VAL A 308 -8.84 4.28 -2.70
C VAL A 308 -7.93 4.13 -1.48
N ILE A 309 -7.66 5.23 -0.80
CA ILE A 309 -7.03 5.21 0.51
C ILE A 309 -8.14 4.93 1.53
N TRP A 310 -7.98 3.85 2.28
CA TRP A 310 -9.00 3.38 3.24
C TRP A 310 -9.39 4.44 4.27
N ASP A 311 -8.49 5.38 4.56
CA ASP A 311 -8.68 6.35 5.64
C ASP A 311 -9.91 7.25 5.48
N HIS A 312 -10.44 7.40 4.26
CA HIS A 312 -11.60 8.24 3.99
C HIS A 312 -12.93 7.49 3.74
N ASP A 313 -12.92 6.18 3.52
CA ASP A 313 -14.18 5.44 3.32
C ASP A 313 -14.93 5.31 4.65
N TYR A 314 -14.21 5.02 5.75
CA TYR A 314 -14.82 4.86 7.07
C TYR A 314 -15.56 6.13 7.49
N ASP A 315 -14.88 7.27 7.50
CA ASP A 315 -15.48 8.55 7.89
C ASP A 315 -16.59 9.00 6.93
N HIS A 316 -16.39 8.82 5.61
CA HIS A 316 -17.36 9.28 4.62
C HIS A 316 -18.70 8.52 4.69
N PHE A 317 -18.67 7.22 4.95
CA PHE A 317 -19.91 6.44 5.07
C PHE A 317 -20.51 6.49 6.46
N LEU A 318 -19.69 6.69 7.50
CA LEU A 318 -20.12 6.58 8.89
C LEU A 318 -20.58 7.91 9.48
N LEU A 319 -19.81 8.99 9.30
CA LEU A 319 -20.11 10.29 9.91
C LEU A 319 -21.46 10.87 9.46
N PRO A 320 -21.87 10.80 8.17
CA PRO A 320 -23.19 11.30 7.76
C PRO A 320 -24.38 10.53 8.33
N LEU A 321 -24.17 9.35 8.92
CA LEU A 321 -25.22 8.57 9.58
C LEU A 321 -25.43 8.99 11.05
N LEU A 322 -24.54 9.82 11.59
CA LEU A 322 -24.62 10.34 12.95
C LEU A 322 -25.52 11.58 12.96
N ASP A 323 -26.51 11.60 13.85
CA ASP A 323 -27.33 12.79 14.14
C ASP A 323 -26.90 13.33 15.52
N ASP A 324 -26.65 14.62 15.64
CA ASP A 324 -26.27 15.27 16.90
C ASP A 324 -27.37 15.19 17.98
N LYS A 325 -28.62 14.91 17.60
CA LYS A 325 -29.78 14.95 18.49
C LYS A 325 -30.36 13.58 18.82
N GLU A 326 -30.05 12.55 18.04
CA GLU A 326 -30.64 11.22 18.22
C GLU A 326 -29.57 10.13 18.37
N PRO A 327 -29.66 9.28 19.41
CA PRO A 327 -28.72 8.18 19.59
C PRO A 327 -29.09 7.02 18.66
N CYS A 328 -28.10 6.36 18.04
CA CYS A 328 -28.32 5.28 17.08
C CYS A 328 -27.31 4.12 17.26
N TYR A 329 -27.63 3.00 16.60
CA TYR A 329 -26.71 1.87 16.47
C TYR A 329 -26.28 1.73 15.03
N ILE A 330 -24.98 1.58 14.80
CA ILE A 330 -24.42 1.33 13.48
C ILE A 330 -23.69 -0.01 13.51
N LEU A 331 -24.01 -0.85 12.54
CA LEU A 331 -23.33 -2.11 12.29
C LEU A 331 -22.47 -1.94 11.05
N TYR A 332 -21.17 -1.78 11.25
CA TYR A 332 -20.22 -1.57 10.17
C TYR A 332 -19.56 -2.89 9.78
N ARG A 333 -19.82 -3.34 8.56
CA ARG A 333 -19.29 -4.62 8.06
C ARG A 333 -17.84 -4.49 7.62
N LEU A 334 -16.98 -5.36 8.12
CA LEU A 334 -15.61 -5.49 7.67
C LEU A 334 -15.50 -6.48 6.50
N ASN A 335 -14.45 -6.30 5.69
CA ASN A 335 -14.11 -7.23 4.62
C ASN A 335 -13.42 -8.51 5.13
N SER A 336 -13.01 -8.55 6.41
CA SER A 336 -12.50 -9.74 7.08
C SER A 336 -13.63 -10.72 7.40
N GLN A 337 -13.30 -12.02 7.43
CA GLN A 337 -14.27 -13.10 7.65
C GLN A 337 -13.78 -14.02 8.77
N ASN A 338 -14.71 -14.50 9.60
CA ASN A 338 -14.52 -15.55 10.58
C ASN A 338 -15.24 -16.84 10.12
N ALA A 339 -15.21 -17.90 10.93
CA ALA A 339 -15.85 -19.18 10.61
C ALA A 339 -17.39 -19.11 10.43
N GLN A 340 -18.03 -18.01 10.88
CA GLN A 340 -19.47 -17.78 10.81
C GLN A 340 -19.85 -16.85 9.65
N GLY A 341 -18.93 -16.05 9.11
CA GLY A 341 -19.20 -15.15 7.99
C GLY A 341 -18.34 -13.88 8.04
N TYR A 342 -18.91 -12.74 7.63
CA TYR A 342 -18.22 -11.45 7.73
C TYR A 342 -18.11 -10.99 9.19
N GLU A 343 -17.01 -10.33 9.52
CA GLU A 343 -16.80 -9.65 10.81
C GLU A 343 -17.45 -8.26 10.79
N TRP A 344 -17.88 -7.78 11.96
CA TRP A 344 -18.60 -6.51 12.10
C TRP A 344 -18.08 -5.68 13.27
N ILE A 345 -18.12 -4.36 13.15
CA ILE A 345 -17.94 -3.42 14.25
C ILE A 345 -19.33 -2.99 14.71
N PHE A 346 -19.61 -3.13 16.00
CA PHE A 346 -20.83 -2.63 16.61
C PHE A 346 -20.56 -1.26 17.24
N ILE A 347 -21.22 -0.23 16.72
CA ILE A 347 -21.01 1.16 17.12
C ILE A 347 -22.27 1.67 17.79
N SER A 348 -22.12 2.16 19.02
CA SER A 348 -23.17 2.78 19.81
C SER A 348 -22.93 4.30 19.85
N TRP A 349 -23.75 5.06 19.13
CA TRP A 349 -23.70 6.51 19.12
C TRP A 349 -24.71 7.09 20.11
N SER A 350 -24.24 7.95 21.02
CA SER A 350 -25.11 8.63 21.99
C SER A 350 -24.64 10.07 22.22
N PRO A 351 -25.01 11.01 21.35
CA PRO A 351 -24.47 12.35 21.36
C PRO A 351 -24.90 13.13 22.61
N ASP A 352 -24.07 14.05 23.08
CA ASP A 352 -24.31 14.76 24.34
C ASP A 352 -25.60 15.59 24.33
N GLN A 353 -25.99 16.12 23.17
CA GLN A 353 -27.17 16.96 23.01
C GLN A 353 -28.49 16.17 22.94
N SER A 354 -28.44 14.83 22.85
CA SER A 354 -29.67 14.02 22.75
C SER A 354 -30.49 14.00 24.06
N PRO A 355 -31.83 13.96 23.97
CA PRO A 355 -32.70 13.86 25.14
C PRO A 355 -32.38 12.64 26.02
N VAL A 356 -32.32 12.84 27.34
CA VAL A 356 -32.00 11.80 28.34
C VAL A 356 -32.87 10.54 28.17
N ARG A 357 -34.16 10.71 27.88
CA ARG A 357 -35.09 9.60 27.66
C ARG A 357 -34.66 8.70 26.49
N GLN A 358 -34.18 9.28 25.39
CA GLN A 358 -33.71 8.52 24.24
C GLN A 358 -32.37 7.84 24.52
N LYS A 359 -31.43 8.51 25.23
CA LYS A 359 -30.18 7.88 25.68
C LYS A 359 -30.44 6.65 26.56
N MET A 360 -31.37 6.75 27.51
CA MET A 360 -31.72 5.63 28.39
C MET A 360 -32.39 4.49 27.62
N LEU A 361 -33.29 4.80 26.67
CA LEU A 361 -33.91 3.80 25.82
C LEU A 361 -32.87 3.08 24.94
N ASN A 362 -31.98 3.85 24.32
CA ASN A 362 -30.90 3.33 23.50
C ASN A 362 -30.02 2.41 24.37
N ALA A 363 -29.45 2.88 25.49
CA ALA A 363 -28.66 2.05 26.41
C ALA A 363 -29.38 0.76 26.89
N ALA A 364 -30.68 0.82 27.20
CA ALA A 364 -31.46 -0.35 27.62
C ALA A 364 -31.66 -1.39 26.51
N THR A 365 -31.66 -0.97 25.24
CA THR A 365 -31.89 -1.85 24.08
C THR A 365 -30.61 -2.44 23.49
N ARG A 366 -29.42 -1.94 23.89
CA ARG A 366 -28.11 -2.36 23.34
C ARG A 366 -27.90 -3.86 23.35
N ALA A 367 -28.10 -4.46 24.53
CA ALA A 367 -27.88 -5.89 24.74
C ALA A 367 -28.84 -6.74 23.90
N THR A 368 -30.08 -6.27 23.73
CA THR A 368 -31.10 -6.94 22.91
C THR A 368 -30.72 -6.90 21.43
N VAL A 369 -30.30 -5.74 20.90
CA VAL A 369 -29.86 -5.60 19.50
C VAL A 369 -28.66 -6.50 19.22
N LYS A 370 -27.68 -6.53 20.12
CA LYS A 370 -26.50 -7.41 19.98
C LYS A 370 -26.89 -8.89 20.00
N LYS A 371 -27.86 -9.26 20.83
CA LYS A 371 -28.36 -10.64 20.91
C LYS A 371 -29.09 -11.07 19.65
N GLU A 372 -29.92 -10.20 19.08
CA GLU A 372 -30.64 -10.45 17.82
C GLU A 372 -29.70 -10.50 16.60
N PHE A 373 -28.62 -9.72 16.61
CA PHE A 373 -27.63 -9.70 15.52
C PHE A 373 -26.63 -10.88 15.55
N ASP A 374 -26.67 -11.70 16.60
CA ASP A 374 -25.69 -12.74 16.92
C ASP A 374 -24.27 -12.18 17.17
N GLY A 375 -23.92 -12.08 18.45
CA GLY A 375 -22.66 -11.49 18.91
C GLY A 375 -21.39 -12.20 18.42
N GLY A 376 -21.49 -13.41 17.86
CA GLY A 376 -20.37 -14.13 17.26
C GLY A 376 -19.78 -13.46 16.01
N HIS A 377 -20.54 -12.58 15.36
CA HIS A 377 -20.11 -11.79 14.22
C HIS A 377 -19.41 -10.48 14.59
N VAL A 378 -19.55 -10.00 15.83
CA VAL A 378 -19.03 -8.71 16.28
C VAL A 378 -17.59 -8.86 16.72
N LYS A 379 -16.68 -8.18 16.03
CA LYS A 379 -15.25 -8.16 16.30
C LYS A 379 -14.87 -7.11 17.35
N ASP A 380 -15.32 -5.88 17.14
CA ASP A 380 -14.99 -4.72 17.96
C ASP A 380 -16.26 -3.95 18.35
N GLU A 381 -16.25 -3.36 19.54
CA GLU A 381 -17.36 -2.57 20.07
C GLU A 381 -16.92 -1.15 20.40
N MET A 382 -17.49 -0.19 19.69
CA MET A 382 -17.24 1.22 19.94
C MET A 382 -18.45 1.90 20.59
N PHE A 383 -18.13 2.87 21.43
CA PHE A 383 -19.09 3.82 21.96
C PHE A 383 -18.53 5.23 21.74
N GLY A 384 -19.36 6.13 21.20
CA GLY A 384 -18.97 7.50 20.95
C GLY A 384 -20.04 8.49 21.38
N THR A 385 -19.59 9.65 21.85
CA THR A 385 -20.42 10.81 22.23
C THR A 385 -20.15 12.02 21.36
N ALA A 386 -18.95 12.10 20.76
CA ALA A 386 -18.57 13.09 19.76
C ALA A 386 -18.15 12.41 18.45
N GLU A 387 -18.30 13.10 17.32
CA GLU A 387 -17.95 12.56 16.00
C GLU A 387 -16.48 12.10 15.96
N GLU A 388 -15.60 12.80 16.66
CA GLU A 388 -14.17 12.44 16.79
C GLU A 388 -13.93 11.06 17.40
N ASP A 389 -14.84 10.57 18.26
CA ASP A 389 -14.73 9.26 18.90
C ASP A 389 -15.05 8.13 17.91
N ILE A 390 -15.96 8.39 16.97
CA ILE A 390 -16.40 7.44 15.95
C ILE A 390 -15.71 7.67 14.61
N SER A 391 -14.92 8.74 14.47
CA SER A 391 -14.03 8.88 13.32
C SER A 391 -13.05 7.70 13.25
N LEU A 392 -12.41 7.52 12.10
CA LEU A 392 -11.43 6.48 11.92
C LEU A 392 -10.25 6.62 12.89
N GLU A 393 -9.81 7.86 13.16
CA GLU A 393 -8.79 8.12 14.19
C GLU A 393 -9.30 7.70 15.58
N GLY A 394 -10.59 7.91 15.86
CA GLY A 394 -11.27 7.39 17.05
C GLY A 394 -11.25 5.87 17.13
N TYR A 395 -11.60 5.17 16.04
CA TYR A 395 -11.53 3.72 15.96
C TYR A 395 -10.10 3.19 16.11
N GLN A 396 -9.12 3.80 15.45
CA GLN A 396 -7.70 3.42 15.59
C GLN A 396 -7.21 3.63 17.02
N ARG A 397 -7.59 4.73 17.67
CA ARG A 397 -7.35 4.94 19.11
C ARG A 397 -8.02 3.87 19.95
N HIS A 398 -9.27 3.52 19.66
CA HIS A 398 -10.00 2.48 20.36
C HIS A 398 -9.30 1.13 20.23
N VAL A 399 -8.95 0.69 19.01
CA VAL A 399 -8.23 -0.56 18.76
C VAL A 399 -6.86 -0.55 19.43
N SER A 400 -6.14 0.59 19.40
CA SER A 400 -4.85 0.74 20.08
C SER A 400 -4.98 0.73 21.60
N THR A 401 -6.11 1.17 22.14
CA THR A 401 -6.40 1.19 23.58
C THR A 401 -6.91 -0.16 24.06
N SER A 402 -7.70 -0.87 23.25
CA SER A 402 -8.19 -2.22 23.55
C SER A 402 -7.11 -3.29 23.37
N SER A 403 -6.16 -3.07 22.46
CA SER A 403 -4.91 -3.83 22.35
C SER A 403 -3.78 -3.29 23.24
N GLY A 404 -3.99 -2.13 23.85
CA GLY A 404 -3.05 -1.50 24.77
C GLY A 404 -3.17 -2.09 26.17
N LEU A 405 -2.02 -2.33 26.81
CA LEU A 405 -1.96 -2.59 28.25
C LEU A 405 -2.59 -1.40 29.00
N ALA A 406 -3.29 -1.70 30.11
CA ALA A 406 -4.07 -0.77 30.93
C ALA A 406 -3.36 0.59 31.18
N PRO A 407 -4.12 1.70 31.36
CA PRO A 407 -3.54 3.03 31.39
C PRO A 407 -2.51 3.16 32.52
N LEU A 408 -1.33 3.61 32.09
CA LEU A 408 -0.15 3.79 32.89
C LEU A 408 -0.37 4.90 33.95
N THR A 409 0.01 4.61 35.19
CA THR A 409 0.04 5.56 36.32
C THR A 409 1.02 6.71 36.07
N ALA A 410 0.86 7.82 36.81
CA ALA A 410 1.72 9.02 36.69
C ALA A 410 3.24 8.74 36.89
N ALA A 411 3.62 7.57 37.43
CA ALA A 411 4.99 7.10 37.51
C ALA A 411 5.56 6.62 36.15
N GLU A 412 4.71 6.11 35.26
CA GLU A 412 5.09 5.54 33.97
C GLU A 412 5.15 6.60 32.86
N VAL A 413 4.42 7.71 32.98
CA VAL A 413 4.60 8.92 32.15
C VAL A 413 6.02 9.49 32.30
N ARG A 414 6.66 9.31 33.47
CA ARG A 414 8.08 9.68 33.65
C ARG A 414 9.06 8.71 32.98
N ARG A 415 8.65 7.47 32.69
CA ARG A 415 9.46 6.46 31.96
C ARG A 415 9.43 6.64 30.44
N GLN A 416 8.51 7.41 29.86
CA GLN A 416 8.30 7.47 28.39
C GLN A 416 9.26 8.38 27.58
N ARG A 417 10.45 8.74 28.09
CA ARG A 417 11.55 9.27 27.24
C ARG A 417 12.45 8.15 26.70
N VAL A 418 11.86 7.07 26.18
CA VAL A 418 12.60 5.89 25.69
C VAL A 418 12.32 5.69 24.20
N LYS A 419 13.37 5.62 23.38
CA LYS A 419 13.30 5.30 21.95
C LYS A 419 13.59 3.80 21.75
N TYR A 420 12.74 3.11 20.99
CA TYR A 420 12.90 1.69 20.62
C TYR A 420 13.44 1.56 19.20
N LYS A 421 14.38 0.64 18.94
CA LYS A 421 14.81 0.24 17.58
C LYS A 421 15.24 -1.24 17.53
N THR A 422 14.81 -1.95 16.50
CA THR A 422 15.12 -3.37 16.19
C THR A 422 16.41 -3.51 15.36
N CYS A 423 17.16 -4.60 15.53
CA CYS A 423 18.30 -4.96 14.68
C CYS A 423 18.26 -6.45 14.31
N ASN A 424 18.75 -6.79 13.12
CA ASN A 424 18.95 -8.17 12.64
C ASN A 424 20.45 -8.34 12.39
N GLU A 425 21.09 -9.41 12.84
CA GLU A 425 22.53 -9.61 12.63
C GLU A 425 22.83 -10.43 11.37
N TRP A 426 23.37 -9.73 10.38
CA TRP A 426 24.70 -10.02 9.81
C TRP A 426 25.41 -8.74 9.31
N ASP A 427 24.87 -7.57 9.64
CA ASP A 427 25.57 -6.30 9.66
C ASP A 427 25.04 -5.58 10.90
N TRP A 428 25.91 -5.26 11.86
CA TRP A 428 25.54 -4.29 12.89
C TRP A 428 25.17 -3.00 12.17
N ASN A 429 23.86 -2.71 12.10
CA ASN A 429 23.35 -1.51 11.49
C ASN A 429 24.11 -0.30 12.09
N GLN A 430 24.55 0.67 11.28
CA GLN A 430 25.36 1.81 11.78
C GLN A 430 24.70 2.49 13.00
N ASP A 431 23.37 2.49 13.02
CA ASP A 431 22.53 2.93 14.13
C ASP A 431 22.78 2.17 15.44
N ALA A 432 22.93 0.85 15.43
CA ALA A 432 23.14 0.05 16.65
C ALA A 432 24.51 0.35 17.28
N LYS A 433 25.55 0.47 16.44
CA LYS A 433 26.90 0.86 16.88
C LYS A 433 26.89 2.27 17.49
N TRP A 434 26.19 3.20 16.85
CA TRP A 434 26.04 4.56 17.35
C TRP A 434 25.32 4.60 18.70
N VAL A 435 24.23 3.84 18.87
CA VAL A 435 23.47 3.80 20.13
C VAL A 435 24.30 3.15 21.26
N LEU A 436 25.05 2.08 20.99
CA LEU A 436 25.97 1.47 21.97
C LEU A 436 27.08 2.44 22.41
N GLN A 437 27.65 3.22 21.48
CA GLN A 437 28.60 4.29 21.82
C GLN A 437 27.98 5.37 22.69
N GLN A 438 26.71 5.74 22.46
CA GLN A 438 26.00 6.70 23.30
C GLN A 438 25.73 6.18 24.72
N LEU A 439 25.49 4.87 24.89
CA LEU A 439 25.41 4.24 26.22
C LEU A 439 26.78 4.21 26.91
N ALA A 440 27.85 3.87 26.19
CA ALA A 440 29.21 3.90 26.73
C ALA A 440 29.61 5.32 27.20
N GLN A 441 29.17 6.34 26.47
CA GLN A 441 29.32 7.75 26.85
C GLN A 441 28.29 8.22 27.89
N LYS A 442 27.44 7.34 28.41
CA LYS A 442 26.39 7.61 29.43
C LYS A 442 25.36 8.68 29.03
N HIS A 443 25.19 8.93 27.73
CA HIS A 443 24.18 9.87 27.21
C HIS A 443 22.78 9.24 27.18
N ILE A 444 22.72 7.91 27.13
CA ILE A 444 21.49 7.12 27.13
C ILE A 444 21.57 6.15 28.32
N ASN A 445 20.47 5.98 29.05
CA ASN A 445 20.45 5.13 30.25
C ASN A 445 19.97 3.69 29.96
N TYR A 446 19.52 3.40 28.75
CA TYR A 446 18.84 2.15 28.43
C TYR A 446 18.92 1.82 26.94
N ILE A 447 19.22 0.55 26.62
CA ILE A 447 19.15 -0.01 25.28
C ILE A 447 18.47 -1.37 25.34
N GLN A 448 17.54 -1.60 24.42
CA GLN A 448 17.02 -2.93 24.13
C GLN A 448 17.47 -3.36 22.73
N LEU A 449 18.18 -4.48 22.66
CA LEU A 449 18.57 -5.14 21.43
C LEU A 449 17.68 -6.38 21.24
N LEU A 450 17.11 -6.50 20.05
CA LEU A 450 16.40 -7.70 19.61
C LEU A 450 17.37 -8.51 18.75
N CYS A 451 17.56 -9.78 19.11
CA CYS A 451 18.44 -10.68 18.37
C CYS A 451 17.57 -11.64 17.54
N ASN A 452 17.46 -11.40 16.23
CA ASN A 452 16.71 -12.25 15.31
C ASN A 452 17.55 -13.44 14.81
N MET A 453 18.20 -14.16 15.72
CA MET A 453 18.87 -15.41 15.40
C MET A 453 17.82 -16.53 15.33
N CYS A 454 17.38 -16.85 14.11
CA CYS A 454 16.62 -18.06 13.80
C CYS A 454 15.26 -18.19 14.54
N VAL A 455 14.31 -17.30 14.27
CA VAL A 455 12.89 -17.58 14.57
C VAL A 455 12.33 -18.39 13.40
N ALA A 456 12.09 -19.69 13.62
CA ALA A 456 11.21 -20.45 12.73
C ALA A 456 9.83 -19.77 12.74
N GLU A 457 9.27 -19.50 11.56
CA GLU A 457 7.99 -18.81 11.39
C GLU A 457 6.92 -19.39 12.33
N GLY A 458 6.46 -18.59 13.31
CA GLY A 458 5.26 -18.89 14.08
C GLY A 458 5.33 -18.88 15.61
N SER A 459 6.47 -18.58 16.26
CA SER A 459 6.52 -18.43 17.73
C SER A 459 6.63 -16.96 18.17
N THR A 460 5.78 -16.54 19.11
CA THR A 460 5.70 -15.17 19.68
C THR A 460 6.83 -14.80 20.65
N ASP A 461 7.78 -15.69 20.91
CA ASP A 461 8.74 -15.58 22.01
C ASP A 461 10.15 -15.32 21.49
N THR A 462 10.48 -14.04 21.26
CA THR A 462 11.80 -13.61 20.76
C THR A 462 12.72 -13.27 21.95
N PRO A 463 13.97 -13.79 22.00
CA PRO A 463 14.93 -13.42 23.02
C PRO A 463 15.26 -11.93 22.97
N ARG A 464 15.34 -11.30 24.15
CA ARG A 464 15.62 -9.87 24.30
C ARG A 464 16.89 -9.70 25.11
N HIS A 465 17.78 -8.84 24.61
CA HIS A 465 18.97 -8.40 25.33
C HIS A 465 18.80 -6.95 25.73
N LEU A 466 19.00 -6.65 27.00
CA LEU A 466 18.80 -5.34 27.61
C LEU A 466 20.12 -4.89 28.26
N PHE A 467 20.54 -3.67 27.94
CA PHE A 467 21.57 -2.95 28.69
C PHE A 467 20.91 -1.79 29.44
N PHE A 468 21.04 -1.77 30.76
CA PHE A 468 20.45 -0.74 31.60
C PHE A 468 21.51 -0.10 32.48
N LEU A 469 21.62 1.24 32.39
CA LEU A 469 22.46 2.03 33.30
C LEU A 469 21.66 2.28 34.58
N TYR A 470 21.87 1.43 35.57
CA TYR A 470 21.26 1.54 36.88
C TYR A 470 21.97 2.63 37.69
N LYS A 471 21.23 3.68 38.04
CA LYS A 471 21.68 4.82 38.83
C LYS A 471 21.15 4.65 40.24
N HIS A 472 22.03 4.44 41.22
CA HIS A 472 21.64 4.14 42.60
C HIS A 472 22.62 4.72 43.60
N SER A 473 22.19 4.84 44.85
CA SER A 473 23.05 5.22 45.97
C SER A 473 23.33 4.00 46.84
N HIS A 474 24.60 3.69 47.08
CA HIS A 474 25.02 2.64 48.02
C HIS A 474 25.92 3.26 49.07
N GLU A 475 25.59 3.07 50.35
CA GLU A 475 26.38 3.59 51.48
C GLU A 475 26.66 5.11 51.46
N GLY A 476 25.78 5.88 50.80
CA GLY A 476 25.87 7.34 50.70
C GLY A 476 26.57 7.85 49.44
N ASP A 477 27.22 6.98 48.68
CA ASP A 477 27.84 7.32 47.40
C ASP A 477 26.90 7.03 46.22
N TYR A 478 26.83 7.97 45.29
CA TYR A 478 26.05 7.82 44.07
C TYR A 478 26.87 7.08 43.00
N LEU A 479 26.35 5.94 42.55
CA LEU A 479 26.98 5.04 41.59
C LEU A 479 26.11 4.87 40.34
N GLU A 480 26.76 4.58 39.22
CA GLU A 480 26.10 4.23 37.97
C GLU A 480 26.68 2.91 37.45
N SER A 481 25.90 1.85 37.52
CA SER A 481 26.30 0.50 37.17
C SER A 481 25.54 0.01 35.94
N VAL A 482 26.26 -0.48 34.93
CA VAL A 482 25.62 -1.09 33.76
C VAL A 482 25.23 -2.53 34.09
N VAL A 483 23.95 -2.84 33.96
CA VAL A 483 23.38 -4.17 34.17
C VAL A 483 22.95 -4.74 32.83
N PHE A 484 23.38 -5.96 32.55
CA PHE A 484 22.94 -6.72 31.38
C PHE A 484 21.86 -7.71 31.77
N ILE A 485 20.72 -7.60 31.12
CA ILE A 485 19.53 -8.40 31.35
C ILE A 485 19.22 -9.14 30.07
N TYR A 486 19.06 -10.46 30.12
CA TYR A 486 18.63 -11.22 28.96
C TYR A 486 17.45 -12.13 29.32
N SER A 487 16.54 -12.32 28.37
CA SER A 487 15.41 -13.24 28.50
C SER A 487 15.60 -14.46 27.61
N MET A 488 15.35 -15.64 28.17
CA MET A 488 15.40 -16.89 27.42
C MET A 488 14.03 -17.16 26.79
N PRO A 489 13.98 -17.59 25.52
CA PRO A 489 12.74 -18.12 24.97
C PRO A 489 12.38 -19.41 25.71
N GLY A 490 11.09 -19.66 25.95
CA GLY A 490 10.61 -20.78 26.75
C GLY A 490 11.04 -22.19 26.27
N TYR A 491 10.47 -23.24 26.86
CA TYR A 491 10.92 -24.63 26.64
C TYR A 491 10.86 -25.16 25.18
N SER A 492 10.36 -24.36 24.24
CA SER A 492 10.24 -24.62 22.81
C SER A 492 11.56 -24.58 22.03
N CYS A 493 12.63 -23.99 22.57
CA CYS A 493 13.95 -23.91 21.90
C CYS A 493 14.92 -25.02 22.35
N SER A 494 15.86 -25.44 21.49
CA SER A 494 16.80 -26.53 21.81
C SER A 494 17.87 -26.11 22.83
N ILE A 495 18.41 -27.07 23.60
CA ILE A 495 19.45 -26.79 24.61
C ILE A 495 20.70 -26.13 24.00
N LYS A 496 21.04 -26.46 22.74
CA LYS A 496 22.17 -25.84 22.03
C LYS A 496 21.93 -24.37 21.72
N GLU A 497 20.72 -24.01 21.29
CA GLU A 497 20.33 -22.61 21.03
C GLU A 497 20.29 -21.82 22.34
N ARG A 498 19.79 -22.42 23.43
CA ARG A 498 19.81 -21.82 24.78
C ARG A 498 21.22 -21.49 25.28
N MET A 499 22.20 -22.36 25.01
CA MET A 499 23.59 -22.08 25.39
C MET A 499 24.18 -20.91 24.59
N LEU A 500 23.77 -20.73 23.33
CA LEU A 500 24.24 -19.63 22.47
C LEU A 500 23.77 -18.26 22.98
N TYR A 501 22.50 -18.12 23.37
CA TYR A 501 21.92 -16.84 23.81
C TYR A 501 22.56 -16.24 25.05
N SER A 502 23.09 -17.10 25.92
CA SER A 502 23.80 -16.66 27.13
C SER A 502 25.20 -16.09 26.84
N SER A 503 25.81 -16.40 25.69
CA SER A 503 27.24 -16.17 25.46
C SER A 503 27.57 -15.34 24.22
N CYS A 504 26.69 -15.26 23.22
CA CYS A 504 27.08 -14.78 21.89
C CYS A 504 27.34 -13.26 21.76
N MET A 505 26.70 -12.40 22.57
CA MET A 505 26.74 -10.95 22.33
C MET A 505 27.57 -10.14 23.33
N LEU A 506 27.82 -10.65 24.53
CA LEU A 506 28.34 -9.82 25.62
C LEU A 506 29.85 -9.58 25.48
N ASP A 507 30.60 -10.64 25.18
CA ASP A 507 32.07 -10.58 25.08
C ASP A 507 32.55 -9.65 23.94
N GLU A 508 31.79 -9.58 22.84
CA GLU A 508 32.09 -8.66 21.72
C GLU A 508 31.78 -7.21 22.09
N VAL A 509 30.65 -6.95 22.77
CA VAL A 509 30.26 -5.59 23.18
C VAL A 509 31.19 -5.01 24.25
N GLU A 510 31.59 -5.81 25.24
CA GLU A 510 32.54 -5.37 26.27
C GLU A 510 33.91 -5.03 25.67
N LYS A 511 34.37 -5.84 24.71
CA LYS A 511 35.68 -5.66 24.06
C LYS A 511 35.72 -4.49 23.10
N ASP A 512 34.69 -4.32 22.26
CA ASP A 512 34.70 -3.31 21.19
C ASP A 512 34.28 -1.92 21.67
N TYR A 513 33.51 -1.81 22.76
CA TYR A 513 32.97 -0.54 23.26
C TYR A 513 33.45 -0.18 24.69
N HIS A 514 34.36 -0.97 25.29
CA HIS A 514 34.90 -0.76 26.64
C HIS A 514 33.80 -0.54 27.70
N LEU A 515 32.70 -1.28 27.59
CA LEU A 515 31.57 -1.18 28.50
C LEU A 515 31.76 -2.18 29.64
N GLU A 516 32.05 -1.72 30.86
CA GLU A 516 32.15 -2.60 32.04
C GLU A 516 30.75 -2.97 32.55
N VAL A 517 30.31 -4.21 32.31
CA VAL A 517 29.02 -4.70 32.83
C VAL A 517 29.20 -5.14 34.29
N ALA A 518 28.55 -4.43 35.21
CA ALA A 518 28.64 -4.69 36.65
C ALA A 518 27.95 -5.99 37.05
N LYS A 519 26.86 -6.36 36.37
CA LYS A 519 26.14 -7.60 36.65
C LYS A 519 25.34 -8.12 35.45
N LYS A 520 25.32 -9.45 35.31
CA LYS A 520 24.51 -10.20 34.34
C LYS A 520 23.36 -10.91 35.05
N MET A 521 22.15 -10.80 34.51
CA MET A 521 20.95 -11.46 35.04
C MET A 521 20.07 -12.02 33.93
N GLU A 522 19.45 -13.15 34.23
CA GLU A 522 18.47 -13.86 33.38
C GLU A 522 17.08 -13.66 33.96
N ILE A 523 16.10 -13.35 33.10
CA ILE A 523 14.74 -13.07 33.55
C ILE A 523 13.73 -13.75 32.63
N ASP A 524 12.79 -14.46 33.25
CA ASP A 524 11.70 -15.17 32.57
C ASP A 524 10.46 -14.27 32.38
N ASN A 525 10.17 -13.37 33.33
CA ASN A 525 9.06 -12.41 33.22
C ASN A 525 9.45 -11.00 33.72
N GLY A 526 9.05 -9.96 32.99
CA GLY A 526 9.41 -8.57 33.27
C GLY A 526 8.85 -8.00 34.58
N ASP A 527 7.82 -8.63 35.14
CA ASP A 527 7.20 -8.22 36.41
C ASP A 527 8.14 -8.39 37.62
N GLU A 528 9.21 -9.19 37.48
CA GLU A 528 10.20 -9.43 38.56
C GLU A 528 11.24 -8.29 38.67
N LEU A 529 11.32 -7.40 37.68
CA LEU A 529 12.26 -6.26 37.65
C LEU A 529 11.77 -5.11 38.53
N THR A 530 11.94 -5.26 39.84
CA THR A 530 11.73 -4.18 40.82
C THR A 530 13.05 -3.48 41.17
N GLU A 531 12.96 -2.24 41.66
CA GLU A 531 14.14 -1.47 42.07
C GLU A 531 14.88 -2.13 43.24
N GLU A 532 14.15 -2.71 44.19
CA GLU A 532 14.70 -3.49 45.32
C GLU A 532 15.44 -4.73 44.82
N PHE A 533 14.89 -5.43 43.81
CA PHE A 533 15.54 -6.58 43.20
C PHE A 533 16.84 -6.21 42.48
N LEU A 534 16.83 -5.12 41.70
CA LEU A 534 18.04 -4.62 41.03
C LEU A 534 19.13 -4.21 42.05
N TYR A 535 18.73 -3.58 43.15
CA TYR A 535 19.67 -3.21 44.22
C TYR A 535 20.30 -4.43 44.89
N ASP A 536 19.51 -5.41 45.30
CA ASP A 536 20.00 -6.63 45.95
C ASP A 536 20.88 -7.49 45.01
N VAL A 537 20.64 -7.44 43.69
CA VAL A 537 21.43 -8.18 42.70
C VAL A 537 22.78 -7.50 42.39
N VAL A 538 22.82 -6.17 42.37
CA VAL A 538 24.06 -5.39 42.19
C VAL A 538 24.90 -5.40 43.47
N HIS A 539 24.25 -5.33 44.65
CA HIS A 539 24.88 -5.31 45.97
C HIS A 539 24.40 -6.48 46.84
N PRO A 540 24.89 -7.70 46.57
CA PRO A 540 24.47 -8.87 47.33
C PRO A 540 24.92 -8.74 48.78
N LYS A 541 23.96 -8.82 49.71
CA LYS A 541 24.22 -8.85 51.15
C LYS A 541 25.16 -10.02 51.47
N GLN A 542 26.40 -9.73 51.85
CA GLN A 542 27.35 -10.74 52.28
C GLN A 542 26.88 -11.31 53.62
N HIS A 543 26.26 -12.50 53.61
CA HIS A 543 26.03 -13.25 54.84
C HIS A 543 27.36 -13.74 55.40
N ALA A 544 27.97 -12.94 56.27
CA ALA A 544 29.11 -13.33 57.08
C ALA A 544 28.68 -14.32 58.18
N PHE A 545 28.28 -15.53 57.79
CA PHE A 545 28.36 -16.81 58.54
C PHE A 545 27.57 -17.87 57.75
N GLN A 546 28.21 -18.62 56.85
CA GLN A 546 27.69 -19.94 56.50
C GLN A 546 28.14 -20.90 57.61
N GLN A 547 27.22 -21.27 58.51
CA GLN A 547 27.40 -22.46 59.33
C GLN A 547 27.52 -23.66 58.37
N ALA A 548 28.66 -24.34 58.40
CA ALA A 548 28.86 -25.57 57.68
C ALA A 548 27.83 -26.61 58.16
N PHE A 549 26.81 -26.88 57.34
CA PHE A 549 25.90 -28.00 57.57
C PHE A 549 26.69 -29.30 57.45
N ALA A 550 26.80 -30.04 58.56
CA ALA A 550 27.35 -31.39 58.55
C ALA A 550 26.47 -32.28 57.64
N LYS A 551 27.10 -33.02 56.73
CA LYS A 551 26.42 -34.03 55.91
C LYS A 551 25.64 -34.99 56.82
N PRO A 552 24.32 -35.16 56.65
CA PRO A 552 23.57 -36.14 57.42
C PRO A 552 24.03 -37.57 57.05
N CYS A 553 24.35 -38.38 58.07
CA CYS A 553 24.64 -39.80 57.92
C CYS A 553 23.45 -40.52 57.27
N GLY A 554 23.71 -41.21 56.16
CA GLY A 554 22.69 -41.98 55.45
C GLY A 554 22.15 -43.14 56.30
N PRO A 555 20.85 -43.48 56.18
CA PRO A 555 20.28 -44.62 56.88
C PRO A 555 20.81 -45.94 56.33
N ALA A 556 21.17 -46.84 57.25
CA ALA A 556 21.67 -48.17 56.99
C ALA A 556 20.64 -49.09 56.31
N GLU A 557 21.13 -49.85 55.33
CA GLU A 557 20.63 -51.14 54.85
C GLU A 557 19.12 -51.30 54.53
N LYS A 558 18.79 -51.27 53.23
CA LYS A 558 18.23 -52.43 52.52
C LYS A 558 18.34 -52.25 51.00
N ARG A 559 19.11 -53.14 50.38
CA ARG A 559 19.38 -53.26 48.93
C ARG A 559 18.09 -53.53 48.14
N GLY A 560 17.93 -52.86 46.99
CA GLY A 560 16.94 -53.18 45.96
C GLY A 560 17.52 -52.97 44.55
N SER A 561 18.00 -54.06 43.95
CA SER A 561 18.18 -54.39 42.52
C SER A 561 18.50 -53.29 41.48
N LYS A 562 19.74 -53.33 40.97
CA LYS A 562 20.17 -52.73 39.69
C LYS A 562 19.26 -53.22 38.53
N ARG A 563 18.64 -52.31 37.78
CA ARG A 563 18.16 -52.61 36.42
C ARG A 563 19.19 -52.14 35.40
N LEU A 564 19.74 -53.14 34.70
CA LEU A 564 20.63 -53.04 33.56
C LEU A 564 19.95 -52.33 32.39
N ILE A 565 20.68 -51.43 31.74
CA ILE A 565 20.32 -50.79 30.48
C ILE A 565 20.59 -51.80 29.35
N LYS A 566 19.57 -52.16 28.56
CA LYS A 566 19.70 -52.99 27.35
C LYS A 566 20.38 -52.18 26.25
N GLY A 567 21.45 -52.74 25.67
CA GLY A 567 22.12 -52.20 24.48
C GLY A 567 21.36 -52.51 23.17
N PRO A 568 21.73 -51.83 22.07
CA PRO A 568 21.07 -51.96 20.76
C PRO A 568 21.46 -53.28 20.07
N ALA A 569 20.48 -53.91 19.44
CA ALA A 569 20.67 -55.16 18.69
C ALA A 569 21.16 -54.87 17.27
N ASP A 570 22.32 -55.42 16.94
CA ASP A 570 22.87 -55.50 15.59
C ASP A 570 22.01 -56.38 14.68
N GLY A 571 21.84 -55.92 13.44
CA GLY A 571 21.24 -56.67 12.35
C GLY A 571 22.31 -57.34 11.49
N GLU A 572 22.10 -58.63 11.23
CA GLU A 572 22.56 -59.47 10.11
C GLU A 572 22.21 -60.91 10.53
N GLY A 573 21.57 -61.81 9.78
CA GLY A 573 21.00 -61.88 8.45
C GLY A 573 20.62 -63.35 8.19
N ARG A 574 19.75 -63.56 7.19
CA ARG A 574 19.56 -64.79 6.38
C ARG A 574 18.69 -65.98 6.85
N LEU A 575 17.66 -66.18 6.00
CA LEU A 575 17.33 -67.37 5.18
C LEU A 575 16.29 -68.39 5.67
N GLU A 576 15.43 -68.71 4.69
CA GLU A 576 14.60 -69.91 4.47
C GLU A 576 13.43 -70.09 5.46
N SER A 577 12.19 -70.30 5.02
CA SER A 577 11.65 -71.04 3.87
C SER A 577 10.26 -70.54 3.47
#